data_AF-A0A6V7Q9Q5-F1
#
_entry.id   AF-A0A6V7Q9Q5-F1
#
_cell.length_a   1.000
_cell.length_b   1.000
_cell.length_c   1.000
_cell.angle_alpha   90.00
_cell.angle_beta   90.00
_cell.angle_gamma   90.00
#
_symmetry.space_group_name_H-M   'P 1'
#
loop_
_entity.id
_entity.type
_entity.pdbx_description
1 polymer ?
#
loop_
_entity_poly.entity_id
_entity_poly.type
_entity_poly.pdbx_seq_one_letter_code
_entity_poly.pdbx_strand_id
1 'polypeptide(L)'
;MTEMAPVGYVGISPKCLLGFNKNQGEEISLRLRTDDLKGFRKYESIKKTLLHELAHMVYSEHDADFFALDKQVCRRTGDPNKLMFCKRCDGAYHCYCQQPPHKNISRGPYLCPKHTKCHSCRSNVLEVVPALP
;
A
#
# COMPACT_ATOMS: atom_id res chain seq x y z
N MET A 1 6.42 22.26 3.71
CA MET A 1 5.53 21.07 3.80
C MET A 1 4.14 21.53 4.18
N THR A 2 3.11 21.09 3.47
CA THR A 2 1.72 21.57 3.62
C THR A 2 0.70 20.42 3.66
N GLU A 3 -0.48 20.64 4.23
CA GLU A 3 -1.62 19.71 4.08
C GLU A 3 -2.40 20.06 2.81
N MET A 4 -2.79 19.05 2.03
CA MET A 4 -3.71 19.24 0.90
C MET A 4 -5.09 18.62 1.16
N ALA A 5 -6.12 19.28 0.64
CA ALA A 5 -7.47 18.77 0.66
C ALA A 5 -7.61 17.48 -0.20
N PRO A 6 -8.61 16.64 0.09
CA PRO A 6 -8.99 15.52 -0.78
C PRO A 6 -9.20 15.94 -2.24
N VAL A 7 -8.37 15.40 -3.15
CA VAL A 7 -8.64 15.43 -4.59
C VAL A 7 -8.91 14.00 -5.04
N GLY A 8 -10.18 13.72 -5.32
CA GLY A 8 -10.67 12.38 -5.64
C GLY A 8 -10.79 11.46 -4.42
N TYR A 9 -11.57 10.40 -4.61
CA TYR A 9 -11.92 9.42 -3.60
C TYR A 9 -11.10 8.14 -3.76
N VAL A 10 -10.56 7.62 -2.65
CA VAL A 10 -9.67 6.46 -2.63
C VAL A 10 -10.45 5.23 -3.09
N GLY A 11 -10.01 4.61 -4.20
CA GLY A 11 -10.65 3.41 -4.75
C GLY A 11 -11.97 3.68 -5.49
N ILE A 12 -12.34 4.95 -5.71
CA ILE A 12 -13.55 5.34 -6.46
C ILE A 12 -13.17 6.23 -7.64
N SER A 13 -12.33 7.25 -7.42
CA SER A 13 -11.93 8.17 -8.49
C SER A 13 -10.80 7.60 -9.36
N PRO A 14 -10.79 7.91 -10.67
CA PRO A 14 -9.74 7.45 -11.59
C PRO A 14 -8.35 8.00 -11.23
N LYS A 15 -8.30 9.16 -10.56
CA LYS A 15 -7.11 9.72 -9.92
C LYS A 15 -7.45 10.10 -8.49
N CYS A 16 -6.61 9.68 -7.55
CA CYS A 16 -6.69 10.06 -6.15
C CYS A 16 -5.32 10.55 -5.73
N LEU A 17 -5.18 11.86 -5.51
CA LEU A 17 -3.91 12.46 -5.11
C LEU A 17 -3.75 12.35 -3.59
N LEU A 18 -2.63 11.77 -3.17
CA LEU A 18 -2.29 11.57 -1.77
C LEU A 18 -1.12 12.46 -1.33
N GLY A 19 -0.30 12.88 -2.29
CA GLY A 19 0.85 13.76 -2.10
C GLY A 19 1.17 14.46 -3.41
N PHE A 20 1.97 15.52 -3.30
CA PHE A 20 2.51 16.25 -4.44
C PHE A 20 3.82 16.94 -4.05
N ASN A 21 4.86 16.73 -4.85
CA ASN A 21 6.11 17.48 -4.78
C ASN A 21 6.16 18.57 -5.87
N LYS A 22 6.17 19.82 -5.43
CA LYS A 22 6.35 21.00 -6.28
C LYS A 22 7.83 21.35 -6.42
N ASN A 23 8.28 21.52 -7.66
CA ASN A 23 9.61 22.03 -8.00
C ASN A 23 10.76 21.30 -7.29
N GLN A 24 10.70 19.96 -7.30
CA GLN A 24 11.76 19.09 -6.76
C GLN A 24 12.16 19.42 -5.30
N GLY A 25 11.18 19.75 -4.45
CA GLY A 25 11.36 19.94 -3.02
C GLY A 25 11.11 21.34 -2.49
N GLU A 26 10.70 22.30 -3.34
CA GLU A 26 10.25 23.63 -2.88
C GLU A 26 9.06 23.49 -1.93
N GLU A 27 8.08 22.65 -2.29
CA GLU A 27 6.96 22.33 -1.42
C GLU A 27 6.52 20.89 -1.61
N ILE A 28 6.35 20.17 -0.50
CA ILE A 28 5.69 18.86 -0.49
C ILE A 28 4.36 19.00 0.25
N SER A 29 3.27 18.72 -0.45
CA SER A 29 1.92 18.68 0.10
C SER A 29 1.48 17.24 0.33
N LEU A 30 0.89 16.94 1.49
CA LEU A 30 0.36 15.60 1.79
C LEU A 30 -1.10 15.66 2.20
N ARG A 31 -1.85 14.64 1.78
CA ARG A 31 -3.22 14.45 2.22
C ARG A 31 -3.23 13.67 3.52
N LEU A 32 -3.49 14.37 4.62
CA LEU A 32 -3.48 13.77 5.96
C LEU A 32 -4.84 13.20 6.38
N ARG A 33 -5.94 13.66 5.76
CA ARG A 33 -7.32 13.30 6.16
C ARG A 33 -7.95 12.21 5.30
N THR A 34 -8.89 11.49 5.91
CA THR A 34 -9.82 10.59 5.20
C THR A 34 -10.73 11.37 4.27
N ASP A 35 -11.37 10.67 3.33
CA ASP A 35 -12.26 11.25 2.32
C ASP A 35 -13.45 11.99 2.92
N ASP A 36 -13.96 11.53 4.06
CA ASP A 36 -15.05 12.14 4.79
C ASP A 36 -14.62 13.31 5.70
N LEU A 37 -13.32 13.64 5.73
CA LEU A 37 -12.70 14.66 6.58
C LEU A 37 -12.86 14.43 8.10
N LYS A 38 -13.44 13.31 8.53
CA LYS A 38 -13.73 13.01 9.94
C LYS A 38 -12.54 12.41 10.69
N GLY A 39 -11.51 11.98 9.97
CA GLY A 39 -10.35 11.34 10.58
C GLY A 39 -9.06 11.54 9.78
N PHE A 40 -8.00 10.96 10.32
CA PHE A 40 -6.68 10.99 9.70
C PHE A 40 -6.38 9.66 9.02
N ARG A 41 -5.61 9.73 7.94
CA ARG A 41 -5.04 8.56 7.27
C ARG A 41 -4.04 7.91 8.21
N LYS A 42 -3.88 6.59 8.07
CA LYS A 42 -2.90 5.84 8.87
C LYS A 42 -1.50 6.42 8.65
N TYR A 43 -0.76 6.63 9.73
CA TYR A 43 0.60 7.17 9.68
C TYR A 43 1.49 6.44 8.66
N GLU A 44 1.45 5.11 8.62
CA GLU A 44 2.20 4.31 7.65
C GLU A 44 1.87 4.64 6.19
N SER A 45 0.61 4.95 5.89
CA SER A 45 0.21 5.38 4.54
C SER A 45 0.74 6.78 4.23
N ILE A 46 0.69 7.70 5.19
CA ILE A 46 1.20 9.07 5.04
C ILE A 46 2.70 9.04 4.84
N LYS A 47 3.42 8.27 5.66
CA LYS A 47 4.87 8.05 5.56
C LYS A 47 5.26 7.49 4.19
N LYS A 48 4.51 6.50 3.68
CA LYS A 48 4.78 5.95 2.35
C LYS A 48 4.64 7.00 1.25
N THR A 49 3.57 7.79 1.29
CA THR A 49 3.39 8.89 0.33
C THR A 49 4.49 9.93 0.46
N LEU A 50 4.90 10.31 1.68
CA LEU A 50 6.00 11.24 1.88
C LEU A 50 7.31 10.74 1.24
N LEU A 51 7.65 9.47 1.42
CA LEU A 51 8.87 8.90 0.84
C LEU A 51 8.82 8.88 -0.70
N HIS A 52 7.64 8.65 -1.27
CA HIS A 52 7.39 8.78 -2.71
C HIS A 52 7.59 10.21 -3.20
N GLU A 53 7.02 11.21 -2.52
CA GLU A 53 7.21 12.61 -2.88
C GLU A 53 8.67 13.05 -2.72
N LEU A 54 9.41 12.51 -1.75
CA LEU A 54 10.85 12.80 -1.61
C LEU A 54 11.67 12.23 -2.78
N ALA A 55 11.29 11.08 -3.34
CA ALA A 55 11.94 10.55 -4.55
C ALA A 55 11.77 11.50 -5.75
N HIS A 56 10.66 12.25 -5.80
CA HIS A 56 10.43 13.29 -6.81
C HIS A 56 11.36 14.52 -6.71
N MET A 57 12.19 14.62 -5.67
CA MET A 57 13.28 15.62 -5.65
C MET A 57 14.40 15.27 -6.63
N VAL A 58 14.53 14.00 -7.02
CA VAL A 58 15.60 13.51 -7.90
C VAL A 58 15.04 13.13 -9.28
N TYR A 59 13.89 12.47 -9.32
CA TYR A 59 13.29 11.97 -10.56
C TYR A 59 11.86 12.50 -10.73
N SER A 60 11.61 13.26 -11.80
CA SER A 60 10.28 13.84 -12.06
C SER A 60 9.26 12.79 -12.54
N GLU A 61 9.69 11.89 -13.43
CA GLU A 61 8.82 10.88 -14.03
C GLU A 61 8.84 9.56 -13.23
N HIS A 62 7.77 8.77 -13.34
CA HIS A 62 7.67 7.43 -12.75
C HIS A 62 8.34 6.36 -13.63
N ASP A 63 9.64 6.50 -13.86
CA ASP A 63 10.45 5.55 -14.63
C ASP A 63 11.14 4.50 -13.74
N ALA A 64 11.96 3.63 -14.34
CA ALA A 64 12.65 2.55 -13.64
C ALA A 64 13.60 3.08 -12.55
N ASP A 65 14.23 4.23 -12.77
CA ASP A 65 15.19 4.83 -11.85
C ASP A 65 14.45 5.49 -10.66
N PHE A 66 13.32 6.16 -10.92
CA PHE A 66 12.41 6.60 -9.88
C PHE A 66 11.98 5.44 -8.99
N PHE A 67 11.50 4.33 -9.58
CA PHE A 67 11.05 3.19 -8.78
C PHE A 67 12.20 2.50 -8.05
N ALA A 68 13.43 2.54 -8.58
CA ALA A 68 14.61 2.04 -7.88
C ALA A 68 14.95 2.92 -6.66
N LEU A 69 14.82 4.25 -6.78
CA LEU A 69 15.05 5.17 -5.67
C LEU A 69 13.91 5.13 -4.64
N ASP A 70 12.65 5.25 -5.06
CA ASP A 70 11.47 5.16 -4.18
C ASP A 70 11.51 3.87 -3.35
N LYS A 71 11.91 2.76 -3.97
CA LYS A 71 12.16 1.48 -3.32
C LYS A 71 13.27 1.52 -2.27
N GLN A 72 14.41 2.14 -2.59
CA GLN A 72 15.53 2.31 -1.66
C GLN A 72 15.15 3.22 -0.47
N VAL A 73 14.44 4.31 -0.75
CA VAL A 73 14.03 5.32 0.23
C VAL A 73 12.87 4.81 1.11
N CYS A 74 11.88 4.15 0.51
CA CYS A 74 10.80 3.45 1.21
C CYS A 74 11.33 2.26 2.02
N ARG A 75 12.53 1.74 1.67
CA ARG A 75 13.11 0.48 2.15
C ARG A 75 12.14 -0.71 2.08
N ARG A 76 11.10 -0.60 1.24
CA ARG A 76 10.13 -1.66 0.91
C ARG A 76 10.10 -1.86 -0.59
N THR A 77 11.15 -2.48 -1.10
CA THR A 77 11.08 -3.28 -2.30
C THR A 77 10.00 -4.34 -2.13
N GLY A 78 8.94 -4.30 -2.92
CA GLY A 78 8.26 -5.55 -3.19
C GLY A 78 9.14 -6.44 -4.02
N ASP A 79 9.68 -7.46 -3.37
CA ASP A 79 10.30 -8.58 -4.04
C ASP A 79 9.19 -9.31 -4.84
N PRO A 80 9.29 -9.37 -6.18
CA PRO A 80 8.34 -10.12 -7.00
C PRO A 80 8.30 -11.61 -6.63
N ASN A 81 9.35 -12.12 -5.97
CA ASN A 81 9.41 -13.47 -5.41
C ASN A 81 8.74 -13.58 -4.02
N LYS A 82 8.09 -12.51 -3.52
CA LYS A 82 7.36 -12.48 -2.23
C LYS A 82 5.87 -12.16 -2.39
N LEU A 83 5.28 -12.63 -3.47
CA LEU A 83 3.85 -12.57 -3.76
C LEU A 83 3.10 -13.82 -3.27
N MET A 84 1.97 -13.59 -2.61
CA MET A 84 0.98 -14.59 -2.23
C MET A 84 -0.17 -14.57 -3.23
N PHE A 85 -0.50 -15.72 -3.82
CA PHE A 85 -1.62 -15.85 -4.75
C PHE A 85 -2.83 -16.45 -4.04
N CYS A 86 -3.98 -15.79 -4.18
CA CYS A 86 -5.21 -16.25 -3.55
C CYS A 86 -5.71 -17.54 -4.22
N LYS A 87 -6.19 -18.51 -3.43
CA LYS A 87 -6.74 -19.77 -3.97
C LYS A 87 -8.16 -19.64 -4.53
N ARG A 88 -8.88 -18.59 -4.15
CA ARG A 88 -10.28 -18.34 -4.55
C ARG A 88 -10.41 -17.21 -5.58
N CYS A 89 -9.31 -16.58 -5.98
CA CYS A 89 -9.27 -15.59 -7.06
C CYS A 89 -7.83 -15.38 -7.57
N ASP A 90 -7.66 -14.79 -8.74
CA ASP A 90 -6.34 -14.61 -9.38
C ASP A 90 -5.50 -13.44 -8.81
N GLY A 91 -5.75 -13.04 -7.57
CA GLY A 91 -5.12 -11.88 -6.95
C GLY A 91 -3.77 -12.21 -6.30
N ALA A 92 -2.75 -11.41 -6.61
CA ALA A 92 -1.41 -11.48 -6.02
C ALA A 92 -1.19 -10.36 -4.99
N TYR A 93 -0.67 -10.72 -3.81
CA TYR A 93 -0.51 -9.80 -2.70
C TYR A 93 0.86 -9.98 -2.06
N HIS A 94 1.59 -8.89 -1.82
CA HIS A 94 2.85 -8.97 -1.10
C HIS A 94 2.62 -9.48 0.33
N CYS A 95 3.36 -10.51 0.75
CA CYS A 95 3.16 -11.15 2.06
C CYS A 95 3.26 -10.14 3.23
N TYR A 96 4.14 -9.14 3.12
CA TYR A 96 4.39 -8.13 4.14
C TYR A 96 3.46 -6.90 4.08
N CYS A 97 2.58 -6.79 3.07
CA CYS A 97 1.58 -5.72 2.96
C CYS A 97 0.23 -6.11 3.61
N GLN A 98 0.09 -7.34 4.07
CA GLN A 98 -1.12 -7.89 4.68
C GLN A 98 -1.31 -7.45 6.13
N GLN A 99 -2.50 -7.66 6.70
CA GLN A 99 -2.81 -7.43 8.11
C GLN A 99 -3.36 -8.74 8.72
N PRO A 100 -2.59 -9.44 9.57
CA PRO A 100 -1.22 -9.14 9.98
C PRO A 100 -0.20 -9.31 8.83
N PRO A 101 0.92 -8.59 8.85
CA PRO A 101 1.96 -8.74 7.82
C PRO A 101 2.70 -10.07 7.99
N HIS A 102 2.96 -10.76 6.89
CA HIS A 102 3.65 -12.06 6.88
C HIS A 102 5.12 -11.91 6.45
N LYS A 103 6.02 -12.59 7.17
CA LYS A 103 7.48 -12.55 6.95
C LYS A 103 7.93 -13.27 5.67
N ASN A 104 7.25 -14.36 5.31
CA ASN A 104 7.56 -15.22 4.17
C ASN A 104 6.30 -15.56 3.39
N ILE A 105 6.48 -16.04 2.15
CA ILE A 105 5.38 -16.70 1.43
C ILE A 105 5.02 -17.97 2.20
N SER A 106 3.79 -18.09 2.70
CA SER A 106 3.36 -19.31 3.37
C SER A 106 3.33 -20.48 2.38
N ARG A 107 3.84 -21.65 2.78
CA ARG A 107 3.83 -22.88 1.95
C ARG A 107 2.43 -23.52 1.83
N GLY A 108 1.37 -22.77 2.12
CA GLY A 108 0.00 -23.24 2.20
C GLY A 108 -0.96 -22.41 1.33
N PRO A 109 -2.21 -22.87 1.18
CA PRO A 109 -3.23 -22.14 0.44
C PRO A 109 -3.48 -20.77 1.07
N TYR A 110 -3.19 -19.69 0.35
CA TYR A 110 -3.47 -18.33 0.80
C TYR A 110 -4.85 -17.87 0.34
N LEU A 111 -5.60 -17.23 1.23
CA LEU A 111 -6.84 -16.53 0.91
C LEU A 111 -6.64 -15.05 1.17
N CYS A 112 -6.87 -14.22 0.16
CA CYS A 112 -6.77 -12.78 0.33
C CYS A 112 -7.86 -12.28 1.31
N PRO A 113 -7.73 -11.07 1.88
CA PRO A 113 -8.68 -10.54 2.85
C PRO A 113 -10.14 -10.58 2.37
N LYS A 114 -10.36 -10.51 1.06
CA LYS A 114 -11.68 -10.64 0.42
C LYS A 114 -12.33 -12.02 0.61
N HIS A 115 -11.52 -13.07 0.80
CA HIS A 115 -11.97 -14.46 0.87
C HIS A 115 -11.72 -15.12 2.23
N THR A 116 -11.45 -14.33 3.27
CA THR A 116 -11.24 -14.82 4.66
C THR A 116 -12.55 -15.04 5.44
N LYS A 117 -13.71 -14.58 4.92
CA LYS A 117 -15.02 -14.75 5.56
C LYS A 117 -16.00 -15.46 4.63
N CYS A 118 -16.77 -16.40 5.19
CA CYS A 118 -17.81 -17.10 4.45
C CYS A 118 -19.00 -16.17 4.23
N HIS A 119 -19.40 -15.97 2.98
CA HIS A 119 -20.51 -15.06 2.63
C HIS A 119 -21.87 -15.52 3.18
N SER A 120 -22.07 -16.83 3.35
CA SER A 120 -23.35 -17.41 3.79
C SER A 120 -23.55 -17.37 5.31
N CYS A 121 -22.57 -17.81 6.10
CA CYS A 121 -22.68 -17.92 7.56
C CYS A 121 -21.84 -16.90 8.34
N ARG A 122 -21.14 -15.99 7.64
CA ARG A 122 -20.26 -14.93 8.19
C ARG A 122 -19.11 -15.40 9.09
N SER A 123 -18.93 -16.71 9.23
CA SER A 123 -17.83 -17.31 9.98
C SER A 123 -16.50 -17.12 9.25
N ASN A 124 -15.39 -17.08 10.00
CA ASN A 124 -14.05 -17.02 9.42
C ASN A 124 -13.73 -18.34 8.70
N VAL A 125 -13.20 -18.24 7.49
CA VAL A 125 -12.71 -19.39 6.72
C VAL A 125 -11.26 -19.62 7.16
N LEU A 126 -11.07 -20.45 8.19
CA LEU A 126 -9.74 -20.81 8.67
C LEU A 126 -9.17 -21.93 7.81
N GLU A 127 -8.15 -21.64 7.00
CA GLU A 127 -7.20 -22.68 6.57
C GLU A 127 -5.78 -22.29 6.98
N VAL A 128 -5.30 -23.04 7.97
CA VAL A 128 -3.93 -23.34 8.42
C VAL A 128 -2.87 -22.24 8.17
N VAL A 129 -2.64 -21.43 9.21
CA VAL A 129 -1.39 -20.69 9.40
C VAL A 129 -0.27 -21.73 9.58
N PRO A 130 0.76 -21.85 8.71
CA PRO A 130 1.96 -22.53 9.16
C PRO A 130 2.59 -21.63 10.22
N ALA A 131 2.81 -22.22 11.39
CA ALA A 131 3.31 -21.59 12.59
C ALA A 131 4.45 -20.60 12.32
N LEU A 132 4.42 -19.48 13.06
CA LEU A 132 5.57 -18.61 13.26
C LEU A 132 6.81 -19.44 13.57
N PRO A 133 7.92 -19.11 12.91
CA PRO A 133 8.96 -18.32 13.56
C PRO A 133 9.18 -16.93 12.93
#